data_AF-A0A1H7PN80-F1
#
_entry.id   AF-A0A1H7PN80-F1
#
_cell.length_a   1.000
_cell.length_b   1.000
_cell.length_c   1.000
_cell.angle_alpha   90.00
_cell.angle_beta   90.00
_cell.angle_gamma   90.00
#
_symmetry.space_group_name_H-M   'P 1'
#
loop_
_entity.id
_entity.type
_entity.pdbx_description
1 polymer ?
#
loop_
_entity_poly.entity_id
_entity_poly.type
_entity_poly.pdbx_seq_one_letter_code
_entity_poly.pdbx_strand_id
1 'polypeptide(L)'
;MDLESERLERSQLESLTTAELIRHAFAEARLLVKAEVLHAKKELREEVKAARTGGILLGAAGVLALCGVAALFVALGLVLPVAAPLGVLLVGVAILLIAGVLGFAGVKKLPKKPLNHTQERLKADFGLARETLQ
;
A
#
# COMPACT_ATOMS: atom_id res chain seq x y z
N MET A 1 -41.88 -15.61 -35.39
CA MET A 1 -42.07 -16.39 -34.15
C MET A 1 -41.57 -15.62 -32.92
N ASP A 2 -40.86 -14.50 -33.08
CA ASP A 2 -40.23 -13.75 -31.96
C ASP A 2 -41.18 -12.88 -31.11
N LEU A 3 -42.31 -12.48 -31.67
CA LEU A 3 -43.26 -11.59 -30.98
C LEU A 3 -44.09 -12.30 -29.90
N GLU A 4 -44.18 -13.63 -29.97
CA GLU A 4 -44.89 -14.45 -28.98
C GLU A 4 -43.99 -14.72 -27.78
N SER A 5 -42.69 -14.98 -28.01
CA SER A 5 -41.67 -15.15 -26.96
C SER A 5 -41.43 -13.88 -26.14
N GLU A 6 -41.31 -12.70 -26.77
CA GLU A 6 -41.16 -11.43 -26.04
C GLU A 6 -42.39 -11.10 -25.17
N ARG A 7 -43.59 -11.46 -25.64
CA ARG A 7 -44.83 -11.27 -24.86
C ARG A 7 -44.91 -12.24 -23.68
N LEU A 8 -44.39 -13.45 -23.82
CA LEU A 8 -44.33 -14.44 -22.75
C LEU A 8 -43.31 -14.03 -21.67
N GLU A 9 -42.14 -13.50 -22.06
CA GLU A 9 -41.19 -12.91 -21.10
C GLU A 9 -41.77 -11.69 -20.40
N ARG A 10 -42.43 -10.77 -21.12
CA ARG A 10 -43.11 -9.61 -20.51
C ARG A 10 -44.22 -10.02 -19.53
N SER A 11 -45.06 -10.99 -19.90
CA SER A 11 -46.16 -11.45 -19.04
C SER A 11 -45.65 -12.25 -17.84
N GLN A 12 -44.56 -13.00 -17.99
CA GLN A 12 -43.83 -13.60 -16.86
C GLN A 12 -43.28 -12.50 -15.95
N LEU A 13 -42.60 -11.48 -16.49
CA LEU A 13 -42.06 -10.34 -15.74
C LEU A 13 -43.14 -9.50 -15.05
N GLU A 14 -44.33 -9.35 -15.64
CA GLU A 14 -45.50 -8.70 -15.03
C GLU A 14 -46.21 -9.58 -13.98
N SER A 15 -46.07 -10.90 -14.06
CA SER A 15 -46.59 -11.86 -13.06
C SER A 15 -45.63 -12.08 -11.87
N LEU A 16 -44.37 -11.64 -12.00
CA LEU A 16 -43.43 -11.60 -10.90
C LEU A 16 -43.87 -10.51 -9.93
N THR A 17 -44.14 -10.91 -8.68
CA THR A 17 -44.38 -9.96 -7.61
C THR A 17 -43.19 -9.00 -7.48
N THR A 18 -43.41 -7.76 -7.02
CA THR A 18 -42.32 -6.79 -6.75
C THR A 18 -41.20 -7.40 -5.90
N ALA A 19 -41.52 -8.38 -5.06
CA ALA A 19 -40.55 -9.15 -4.27
C ALA A 19 -39.59 -10.00 -5.13
N GLU A 20 -40.06 -10.60 -6.24
CA GLU A 20 -39.22 -11.41 -7.13
C GLU A 20 -38.25 -10.54 -7.95
N LEU A 21 -38.66 -9.34 -8.36
CA LEU A 21 -37.79 -8.39 -9.10
C LEU A 21 -36.67 -7.84 -8.20
N ILE A 22 -37.00 -7.51 -6.94
CA ILE A 22 -36.02 -7.12 -5.92
C ILE A 22 -35.04 -8.27 -5.65
N ARG A 23 -35.54 -9.51 -5.56
CA ARG A 23 -34.71 -10.70 -5.38
C ARG A 23 -33.76 -10.93 -6.55
N HIS A 24 -34.20 -10.67 -7.78
CA HIS A 24 -33.36 -10.81 -8.96
C HIS A 24 -32.28 -9.72 -9.05
N ALA A 25 -32.65 -8.46 -8.80
CA ALA A 25 -31.70 -7.33 -8.73
C ALA A 25 -30.65 -7.53 -7.63
N PHE A 26 -31.04 -8.08 -6.46
CA PHE A 26 -30.09 -8.45 -5.41
C PHE A 26 -29.15 -9.58 -5.83
N ALA A 27 -29.64 -10.56 -6.59
CA ALA A 27 -28.83 -11.65 -7.11
C ALA A 27 -27.79 -11.15 -8.12
N GLU A 28 -28.17 -10.24 -9.01
CA GLU A 28 -27.26 -9.59 -9.97
C GLU A 28 -26.24 -8.69 -9.27
N ALA A 29 -26.67 -7.85 -8.32
CA ALA A 29 -25.77 -7.02 -7.54
C ALA A 29 -24.71 -7.86 -6.81
N ARG A 30 -25.12 -9.02 -6.27
CA ARG A 30 -24.20 -9.96 -5.60
C ARG A 30 -23.19 -10.57 -6.57
N LEU A 31 -23.60 -10.86 -7.81
CA LEU A 31 -22.69 -11.36 -8.85
C LEU A 31 -21.68 -10.27 -9.27
N LEU A 32 -22.14 -9.03 -9.42
CA LEU A 32 -21.29 -7.90 -9.78
C LEU A 32 -20.25 -7.60 -8.70
N VAL A 33 -20.67 -7.55 -7.43
CA VAL A 33 -19.76 -7.37 -6.29
C VAL A 33 -18.72 -8.49 -6.24
N LYS A 34 -19.12 -9.74 -6.50
CA LYS A 34 -18.20 -10.87 -6.51
C LYS A 34 -17.17 -10.75 -7.65
N ALA A 35 -17.59 -10.28 -8.82
CA ALA A 35 -16.70 -10.03 -9.96
C ALA A 35 -15.70 -8.91 -9.65
N GLU A 36 -16.17 -7.80 -9.06
CA GLU A 36 -15.32 -6.67 -8.70
C GLU A 36 -14.28 -7.05 -7.63
N VAL A 37 -14.69 -7.84 -6.62
CA VAL A 37 -13.77 -8.37 -5.61
C VAL A 37 -12.73 -9.30 -6.23
N LEU A 38 -13.12 -10.13 -7.20
CA LEU A 38 -12.17 -10.99 -7.93
C LEU A 38 -11.17 -10.16 -8.74
N HIS A 39 -11.63 -9.08 -9.37
CA HIS A 39 -10.79 -8.20 -10.16
C HIS A 39 -9.82 -7.40 -9.28
N ALA A 40 -10.34 -6.76 -8.22
CA ALA A 40 -9.53 -6.07 -7.22
C ALA A 40 -8.51 -6.99 -6.55
N LYS A 41 -8.89 -8.25 -6.24
CA LYS A 41 -7.95 -9.23 -5.68
C LYS A 41 -6.81 -9.57 -6.63
N LYS A 42 -7.07 -9.60 -7.95
CA LYS A 42 -6.04 -9.82 -8.96
C LYS A 42 -5.08 -8.63 -9.01
N GLU A 43 -5.61 -7.42 -9.12
CA GLU A 43 -4.84 -6.18 -9.18
C GLU A 43 -4.00 -5.99 -7.91
N LEU A 44 -4.61 -6.12 -6.72
CA LEU A 44 -3.90 -6.08 -5.44
C LEU A 44 -2.78 -7.13 -5.36
N ARG A 45 -2.98 -8.33 -5.90
CA ARG A 45 -1.94 -9.36 -5.88
C ARG A 45 -0.76 -8.99 -6.77
N GLU A 46 -1.01 -8.37 -7.92
CA GLU A 46 0.03 -7.89 -8.84
C GLU A 46 0.79 -6.71 -8.22
N GLU A 47 0.09 -5.73 -7.65
CA GLU A 47 0.68 -4.61 -6.94
C GLU A 47 1.53 -5.05 -5.73
N VAL A 48 0.98 -5.94 -4.88
CA VAL A 48 1.70 -6.47 -3.72
C VAL A 48 2.94 -7.25 -4.15
N LYS A 49 2.87 -8.00 -5.26
CA LYS A 49 4.03 -8.73 -5.78
C LYS A 49 5.12 -7.76 -6.24
N ALA A 50 4.77 -6.71 -6.99
CA ALA A 50 5.71 -5.70 -7.43
C ALA A 50 6.33 -4.94 -6.25
N ALA A 51 5.50 -4.51 -5.30
CA ALA A 51 5.94 -3.83 -4.07
C ALA A 51 6.87 -4.74 -3.23
N ARG A 52 6.55 -6.03 -3.10
CA ARG A 52 7.38 -7.00 -2.38
C ARG A 52 8.76 -7.16 -3.05
N THR A 53 8.79 -7.37 -4.35
CA THR A 53 10.06 -7.54 -5.08
C THR A 53 10.89 -6.27 -5.02
N GLY A 54 10.28 -5.10 -5.23
CA GLY A 54 10.96 -3.81 -5.09
C GLY A 54 11.48 -3.58 -3.67
N GLY A 55 10.70 -3.93 -2.64
CA GLY A 55 11.09 -3.82 -1.25
C GLY A 55 12.27 -4.72 -0.87
N ILE A 56 12.28 -5.97 -1.35
CA ILE A 56 13.40 -6.91 -1.12
C ILE A 56 14.67 -6.38 -1.80
N LEU A 57 14.57 -5.93 -3.06
CA LEU A 57 15.73 -5.49 -3.83
C LEU A 57 16.32 -4.21 -3.25
N LEU A 58 15.48 -3.23 -2.87
CA LEU A 58 15.93 -2.02 -2.17
C LEU A 58 16.48 -2.33 -0.78
N GLY A 59 15.87 -3.25 -0.04
CA GLY A 59 16.39 -3.71 1.25
C GLY A 59 17.78 -4.33 1.11
N ALA A 60 17.96 -5.24 0.16
CA ALA A 60 19.25 -5.86 -0.13
C ALA A 60 20.30 -4.83 -0.59
N ALA A 61 19.93 -3.91 -1.48
CA ALA A 61 20.80 -2.82 -1.91
C ALA A 61 21.22 -1.92 -0.73
N GLY A 62 20.30 -1.62 0.18
CA GLY A 62 20.58 -0.87 1.41
C GLY A 62 21.58 -1.58 2.32
N VAL A 63 21.40 -2.88 2.56
CA VAL A 63 22.35 -3.68 3.36
C VAL A 63 23.73 -3.73 2.69
N LEU A 64 23.77 -4.00 1.38
CA LEU A 64 25.02 -4.04 0.62
C LEU A 64 25.74 -2.68 0.63
N ALA A 65 24.99 -1.58 0.51
CA ALA A 65 25.55 -0.24 0.60
C ALA A 65 26.16 0.02 1.99
N LEU A 66 25.48 -0.38 3.07
CA LEU A 66 26.03 -0.28 4.43
C LEU A 66 27.30 -1.11 4.62
N CYS A 67 27.31 -2.36 4.13
CA CYS A 67 28.49 -3.22 4.15
C CYS A 67 29.65 -2.63 3.33
N GLY A 68 29.37 -2.09 2.13
CA GLY A 68 30.36 -1.46 1.27
C GLY A 68 30.96 -0.21 1.90
N VAL A 69 30.14 0.61 2.54
CA VAL A 69 30.59 1.78 3.32
C VAL A 69 31.50 1.33 4.48
N ALA A 70 31.10 0.31 5.25
CA ALA A 70 31.94 -0.25 6.31
C ALA A 70 33.28 -0.79 5.79
N ALA A 71 33.29 -1.45 4.64
CA ALA A 71 34.51 -1.96 4.01
C ALA A 71 35.44 -0.82 3.52
N LEU A 72 34.89 0.25 2.92
CA LEU A 72 35.66 1.44 2.56
C LEU A 72 36.33 2.08 3.78
N PHE A 73 35.64 2.07 4.91
CA PHE A 73 36.15 2.58 6.18
C PHE A 73 37.29 1.74 6.76
N VAL A 74 37.20 0.41 6.67
CA VAL A 74 38.33 -0.48 6.99
C VAL A 74 39.51 -0.22 6.06
N ALA A 75 39.26 -0.09 4.75
CA ALA A 75 40.31 0.19 3.77
C ALA A 75 41.01 1.54 4.02
N LEU A 76 40.25 2.59 4.35
CA LEU A 76 40.79 3.91 4.74
C LEU A 76 41.66 3.81 6.00
N GLY A 77 41.20 3.05 7.01
CA GLY A 77 41.98 2.82 8.23
C GLY A 77 43.32 2.11 7.98
N LEU A 78 43.40 1.25 6.97
CA LEU A 78 44.63 0.55 6.58
C LEU A 78 45.60 1.43 5.77
N VAL A 79 45.11 2.45 5.06
CA VAL A 79 45.92 3.33 4.18
C VAL A 79 46.48 4.55 4.93
N LEU A 80 45.87 5.00 6.02
CA LEU A 80 46.35 6.18 6.74
C LEU A 80 47.65 5.89 7.53
N PRO A 81 48.74 6.66 7.34
CA PRO A 81 50.00 6.50 8.06
C PRO A 81 49.96 7.24 9.41
N VAL A 82 48.91 7.00 10.20
CA VAL A 82 48.71 7.60 11.52
C VAL A 82 48.62 6.44 12.51
N ALA A 83 49.23 6.59 13.69
CA ALA A 83 49.18 5.56 14.73
C ALA A 83 47.76 4.99 14.87
N ALA A 84 47.65 3.65 14.79
CA ALA A 84 46.44 2.86 14.57
C ALA A 84 45.12 3.34 15.25
N PRO A 85 45.09 3.89 16.48
CA PRO A 85 43.83 4.31 17.11
C PRO A 85 43.16 5.58 16.51
N LEU A 86 43.93 6.54 15.96
CA LEU A 86 43.36 7.83 15.50
C LEU A 86 42.66 7.73 14.13
N GLY A 87 43.14 6.86 13.24
CA GLY A 87 42.52 6.64 11.93
C GLY A 87 41.14 5.99 12.02
N VAL A 88 40.98 5.01 12.91
CA VAL A 88 39.70 4.33 13.18
C VAL A 88 38.67 5.30 13.78
N LEU A 89 39.10 6.25 14.61
CA LEU A 89 38.22 7.25 15.20
C LEU A 89 37.66 8.23 14.16
N LEU A 90 38.49 8.71 13.23
CA LEU A 90 38.08 9.63 12.17
C LEU A 90 37.07 8.96 11.22
N VAL A 91 37.35 7.70 10.88
CA VAL A 91 36.47 6.82 10.14
C VAL A 91 35.13 6.62 10.87
N GLY A 92 35.16 6.35 12.17
CA GLY A 92 33.97 6.24 13.01
C GLY A 92 33.13 7.51 13.02
N VAL A 93 33.76 8.69 13.13
CA VAL A 93 33.07 9.98 13.09
C VAL A 93 32.45 10.25 11.72
N ALA A 94 33.14 9.92 10.63
CA ALA A 94 32.60 10.05 9.28
C ALA A 94 31.38 9.13 9.06
N ILE A 95 31.40 7.89 9.57
CA ILE A 95 30.22 7.00 9.58
C ILE A 95 29.08 7.64 10.34
N LEU A 96 29.34 8.16 11.54
CA LEU A 96 28.32 8.73 12.42
C LEU A 96 27.68 9.98 11.80
N LEU A 97 28.46 10.78 11.08
CA LEU A 97 27.96 11.91 10.30
C LEU A 97 27.07 11.46 9.12
N ILE A 98 27.51 10.47 8.34
CA ILE A 98 26.73 9.95 7.21
C ILE A 98 25.43 9.31 7.73
N ALA A 99 25.50 8.49 8.78
CA ALA A 99 24.35 7.89 9.43
C ALA A 99 23.40 8.95 10.02
N GLY A 100 23.95 10.01 10.62
CA GLY A 100 23.19 11.15 11.11
C GLY A 100 22.45 11.88 9.99
N VAL A 101 23.10 12.15 8.86
CA VAL A 101 22.49 12.81 7.69
C VAL A 101 21.43 11.92 7.04
N LEU A 102 21.71 10.64 6.83
CA LEU A 102 20.72 9.71 6.27
C LEU A 102 19.54 9.49 7.22
N GLY A 103 19.80 9.35 8.53
CA GLY A 103 18.76 9.24 9.55
C GLY A 103 17.90 10.50 9.59
N PHE A 104 18.51 11.69 9.58
CA PHE A 104 17.80 12.96 9.56
C PHE A 104 16.99 13.16 8.27
N ALA A 105 17.56 12.83 7.10
CA ALA A 105 16.87 12.89 5.82
C ALA A 105 15.71 11.87 5.76
N GLY A 106 15.91 10.68 6.33
CA GLY A 106 14.90 9.63 6.48
C GLY A 106 13.74 10.11 7.34
N VAL A 107 14.01 10.60 8.55
CA VAL A 107 13.00 11.15 9.47
C VAL A 107 12.27 12.35 8.85
N LYS A 108 12.95 13.18 8.04
CA LYS A 108 12.33 14.30 7.33
C LYS A 108 11.43 13.84 6.17
N LYS A 109 11.73 12.70 5.55
CA LYS A 109 10.92 12.07 4.50
C LYS A 109 9.80 11.18 5.04
N LEU A 110 9.85 10.78 6.31
CA LEU A 110 8.71 10.12 6.95
C LEU A 110 7.51 11.08 6.94
N PRO A 111 6.34 10.66 6.43
CA PRO A 111 5.15 11.48 6.45
C PRO A 111 4.75 11.76 7.90
N LYS A 112 4.95 13.01 8.35
CA LYS A 112 4.68 13.46 9.73
C LYS A 112 3.23 13.29 10.18
N LYS A 113 2.31 13.05 9.24
CA LYS A 113 0.91 12.72 9.49
C LYS A 113 0.47 11.64 8.48
N PRO A 114 0.57 10.35 8.82
CA PRO A 114 -0.04 9.33 8.00
C PRO A 114 -1.55 9.53 8.10
N LEU A 115 -2.20 9.86 6.99
CA LEU A 115 -3.66 9.80 6.81
C LEU A 115 -4.51 10.95 7.40
N ASN A 116 -4.16 12.22 7.20
CA ASN A 116 -5.09 13.33 7.51
C ASN A 116 -6.42 13.21 6.74
N HIS A 117 -6.36 12.89 5.45
CA HIS A 117 -7.57 12.77 4.62
C HIS A 117 -8.49 11.62 5.06
N THR A 118 -7.91 10.51 5.53
CA THR A 118 -8.71 9.38 6.04
C THR A 118 -9.28 9.70 7.41
N GLN A 119 -8.54 10.40 8.27
CA GLN A 119 -9.06 10.82 9.58
C GLN A 119 -10.16 11.88 9.46
N GLU A 120 -10.05 12.81 8.51
CA GLU A 120 -11.10 13.80 8.23
C GLU A 120 -12.36 13.16 7.66
N ARG A 121 -12.22 12.20 6.72
CA ARG A 121 -13.38 11.42 6.23
C ARG A 121 -14.04 10.58 7.31
N LEU A 122 -13.25 9.90 8.14
CA LEU A 122 -13.80 9.11 9.26
C LEU A 122 -14.53 10.01 10.26
N LYS A 123 -14.01 11.20 10.57
CA LYS A 123 -14.68 12.16 11.47
C LYS A 123 -15.98 12.72 10.86
N ALA A 124 -16.00 12.99 9.56
CA ALA A 124 -17.21 13.43 8.87
C ALA A 124 -18.30 12.34 8.88
N ASP A 125 -17.92 11.07 8.64
CA ASP A 125 -18.84 9.94 8.66
C ASP A 125 -19.40 9.66 10.06
N PHE A 126 -18.60 9.83 11.13
CA PHE A 126 -19.09 9.74 12.51
C PHE A 126 -20.10 10.84 12.85
N GLY A 127 -19.97 12.04 12.26
CA GLY A 127 -20.92 13.13 12.44
C GLY A 127 -22.29 12.78 11.85
N LEU A 128 -22.30 12.27 10.62
CA LEU A 128 -23.53 11.89 9.91
C LEU A 128 -24.24 10.72 10.58
N ALA A 129 -23.50 9.70 11.02
CA ALA A 129 -24.07 8.54 11.71
C ALA A 129 -24.73 8.90 13.05
N ARG A 130 -24.22 9.93 13.74
CA ARG A 130 -24.77 10.40 15.00
C ARG A 130 -26.08 11.18 14.81
N GLU A 131 -26.21 11.90 13.71
CA GLU A 131 -27.40 12.69 13.37
C GLU A 131 -28.57 11.79 12.94
N THR A 132 -28.28 10.63 12.32
CA THR A 132 -29.30 9.64 11.94
C THR A 132 -29.86 8.79 13.09
N LEU A 133 -29.29 8.89 14.29
CA LEU A 133 -29.67 8.10 15.47
C LEU A 133 -30.36 8.94 16.57
N GLN A 134 -30.63 10.22 16.30
CA GLN A 134 -31.49 11.10 17.12
C GLN A 134 -32.79 11.38 16.38
#